data_AF-A0A931S1G1-F1
#
_entry.id   AF-A0A931S1G1-F1
#
_cell.length_a   1.000
_cell.length_b   1.000
_cell.length_c   1.000
_cell.angle_alpha   90.00
_cell.angle_beta   90.00
_cell.angle_gamma   90.00
#
_symmetry.space_group_name_H-M   'P 1'
#
loop_
_entity.id
_entity.type
_entity.pdbx_description
1 polymer ?
#
loop_
_entity_poly.entity_id
_entity_poly.type
_entity_poly.pdbx_seq_one_letter_code
_entity_poly.pdbx_strand_id
1 'polypeptide(L)'
;MSRTRDISSKGRVSRPLGRPSYPAPLPGLDRDLTYYREGMRWSFSGGKILLDGYDVNELISNPNAEIGMWLGIAGGLDDYRKKVVKEARDHNQFVRFEAVIEALLGKVFGRLKKVYDEKTSGITWSMEKGQFILNGINVRSFLALYRVKRTEKARRFLEGLKTKLALILRNPDHEKIRKTVEELYEEITEELKSGSPSSPTRTLPAPPHLGR
;
A
#
# COMPACT_ATOMS: atom_id res chain seq x y z
N MET A 1 -23.65 -53.82 -48.40
CA MET A 1 -24.23 -53.10 -47.26
C MET A 1 -23.10 -52.58 -46.40
N SER A 2 -22.74 -51.32 -46.61
CA SER A 2 -21.63 -50.62 -45.96
C SER A 2 -22.07 -50.05 -44.63
N ARG A 3 -21.28 -50.24 -43.56
CA ARG A 3 -21.36 -49.43 -42.34
C ARG A 3 -19.97 -49.00 -41.92
N THR A 4 -19.59 -47.84 -42.44
CA THR A 4 -18.60 -46.91 -41.91
C THR A 4 -18.91 -46.63 -40.43
N ARG A 5 -17.92 -46.75 -39.55
CA ARG A 5 -17.97 -46.15 -38.21
C ARG A 5 -16.87 -45.11 -38.10
N ASP A 6 -17.34 -43.89 -37.86
CA ASP A 6 -16.58 -42.67 -37.69
C ASP A 6 -15.53 -42.75 -36.59
N ILE A 7 -14.38 -42.18 -36.92
CA ILE A 7 -13.32 -41.79 -36.03
C ILE A 7 -13.74 -40.43 -35.45
N SER A 8 -14.11 -40.37 -34.17
CA SER A 8 -14.30 -39.11 -33.46
C SER A 8 -13.23 -38.97 -32.37
N SER A 9 -12.35 -38.01 -32.62
CA SER A 9 -11.26 -37.54 -31.77
C SER A 9 -11.74 -37.06 -30.41
N LYS A 10 -11.43 -37.81 -29.35
CA LYS A 10 -11.54 -37.31 -27.97
C LYS A 10 -10.35 -36.40 -27.67
N GLY A 11 -10.65 -35.10 -27.57
CA GLY A 11 -9.76 -34.10 -26.98
C GLY A 11 -9.33 -34.52 -25.58
N ARG A 12 -8.03 -34.48 -25.34
CA ARG A 12 -7.38 -34.74 -24.06
C ARG A 12 -7.65 -33.56 -23.15
N VAL A 13 -8.72 -33.61 -22.36
CA VAL A 13 -8.92 -32.67 -21.25
C VAL A 13 -7.96 -33.06 -20.14
N SER A 14 -6.97 -32.21 -19.91
CA SER A 14 -6.04 -32.29 -18.79
C SER A 14 -6.81 -32.41 -17.48
N ARG A 15 -6.60 -33.53 -16.76
CA ARG A 15 -7.08 -33.72 -15.38
C ARG A 15 -6.58 -32.55 -14.52
N PRO A 16 -7.43 -31.89 -13.72
CA PRO A 16 -6.91 -31.08 -12.63
C PRO A 16 -6.22 -32.02 -11.63
N LEU A 17 -5.03 -31.62 -11.19
CA LEU A 17 -4.28 -32.27 -10.12
C LEU A 17 -5.21 -32.49 -8.93
N GLY A 18 -5.29 -33.74 -8.47
CA GLY A 18 -6.18 -34.14 -7.40
C GLY A 18 -5.96 -33.29 -6.16
N ARG A 19 -7.03 -32.69 -5.63
CA ARG A 19 -7.03 -32.20 -4.25
C ARG A 19 -6.84 -33.42 -3.34
N PRO A 20 -5.91 -33.38 -2.37
CA PRO A 20 -5.86 -34.41 -1.34
C PRO A 20 -7.19 -34.39 -0.58
N SER A 21 -7.92 -35.51 -0.61
CA SER A 21 -9.12 -35.74 0.18
C SER A 21 -8.71 -36.00 1.62
N TYR A 22 -8.74 -34.97 2.46
CA TYR A 22 -8.63 -35.15 3.91
C TYR A 22 -10.02 -35.47 4.48
N PRO A 23 -10.13 -36.38 5.46
CA PRO A 23 -11.37 -36.59 6.17
C PRO A 23 -11.81 -35.27 6.81
N ALA A 24 -13.11 -34.97 6.75
CA ALA A 24 -13.68 -33.79 7.39
C ALA A 24 -13.41 -33.85 8.91
N PRO A 25 -12.69 -32.88 9.51
CA PRO A 25 -12.48 -32.89 10.95
C PRO A 25 -13.79 -32.58 11.69
N LEU A 26 -14.03 -33.31 12.78
CA LEU A 26 -15.10 -33.02 13.73
C LEU A 26 -14.93 -31.61 14.34
N PRO A 27 -16.02 -30.97 14.81
CA PRO A 27 -15.94 -29.64 15.38
C PRO A 27 -15.33 -29.71 16.79
N GLY A 28 -14.07 -29.29 16.91
CA GLY A 28 -13.33 -29.11 18.15
C GLY A 28 -11.90 -28.68 17.84
N LEU A 29 -11.30 -27.82 18.67
CA LEU A 29 -9.90 -27.41 18.55
C LEU A 29 -9.00 -28.65 18.49
N ASP A 30 -8.51 -28.99 17.29
CA ASP A 30 -7.52 -30.05 17.14
C ASP A 30 -6.21 -29.62 17.85
N ARG A 31 -5.32 -30.56 18.19
CA ARG A 31 -4.03 -30.28 18.85
C ARG A 31 -3.18 -29.21 18.13
N ASP A 32 -3.50 -28.92 16.88
CA ASP A 32 -2.85 -27.95 15.98
C ASP A 32 -3.58 -26.59 15.88
N LEU A 33 -4.47 -26.26 16.83
CA LEU A 33 -5.20 -24.99 16.88
C LEU A 33 -5.93 -24.66 15.57
N THR A 34 -6.49 -25.64 14.87
CA THR A 34 -7.06 -25.38 13.54
C THR A 34 -8.44 -24.71 13.63
N TYR A 35 -8.68 -23.68 12.82
CA TYR A 35 -9.92 -22.92 12.73
C TYR A 35 -10.39 -22.79 11.28
N TYR A 36 -11.69 -22.95 11.05
CA TYR A 36 -12.29 -22.76 9.72
C TYR A 36 -13.18 -21.52 9.71
N ARG A 37 -12.94 -20.64 8.72
CA ARG A 37 -13.71 -19.42 8.47
C ARG A 37 -14.00 -19.30 6.99
N GLU A 38 -15.28 -19.21 6.62
CA GLU A 38 -15.70 -18.99 5.23
C GLU A 38 -15.08 -19.98 4.22
N GLY A 39 -14.87 -21.24 4.64
CA GLY A 39 -14.23 -22.28 3.81
C GLY A 39 -12.70 -22.24 3.78
N MET A 40 -12.07 -21.26 4.43
CA MET A 40 -10.61 -21.15 4.58
C MET A 40 -10.15 -21.76 5.91
N ARG A 41 -9.00 -22.43 5.89
CA ARG A 41 -8.39 -23.09 7.04
C ARG A 41 -7.26 -22.23 7.63
N TRP A 42 -7.45 -21.82 8.87
CA TRP A 42 -6.46 -21.17 9.72
C TRP A 42 -5.80 -22.23 10.61
N SER A 43 -4.49 -22.17 10.76
CA SER A 43 -3.76 -23.06 11.67
C SER A 43 -2.54 -22.37 12.26
N PHE A 44 -2.13 -22.79 13.46
CA PHE A 44 -0.93 -22.28 14.11
C PHE A 44 0.09 -23.41 14.23
N SER A 45 1.18 -23.31 13.46
CA SER A 45 2.22 -24.33 13.43
C SER A 45 3.60 -23.69 13.32
N GLY A 46 4.57 -24.25 14.06
CA GLY A 46 5.94 -23.74 14.04
C GLY A 46 6.09 -22.27 14.49
N GLY A 47 5.14 -21.75 15.28
CA GLY A 47 5.13 -20.34 15.68
C GLY A 47 4.63 -19.37 14.61
N LYS A 48 3.96 -19.87 13.57
CA LYS A 48 3.41 -19.09 12.46
C LYS A 48 1.92 -19.34 12.32
N ILE A 49 1.20 -18.35 11.81
CA ILE A 49 -0.20 -18.50 11.42
C ILE A 49 -0.26 -18.76 9.92
N LEU A 50 -0.92 -19.85 9.56
CA LEU A 50 -1.09 -20.29 8.19
C LEU A 50 -2.57 -20.15 7.77
N LEU A 51 -2.81 -19.58 6.60
CA LEU A 51 -4.10 -19.50 5.93
C LEU A 51 -4.06 -20.38 4.68
N ASP A 52 -4.83 -21.47 4.67
CA ASP A 52 -4.80 -22.51 3.62
C ASP A 52 -3.39 -23.03 3.29
N GLY A 53 -2.50 -23.02 4.29
CA GLY A 53 -1.10 -23.44 4.17
C GLY A 53 -0.12 -22.31 3.81
N TYR A 54 -0.60 -21.10 3.55
CA TYR A 54 0.24 -19.93 3.28
C TYR A 54 0.54 -19.14 4.55
N ASP A 55 1.77 -18.67 4.72
CA ASP A 55 2.15 -17.84 5.87
C ASP A 55 1.45 -16.47 5.79
N VAL A 56 0.62 -16.17 6.79
CA VAL A 56 -0.11 -14.90 6.88
C VAL A 56 0.84 -13.71 6.91
N ASN A 57 2.03 -13.86 7.49
CA ASN A 57 3.03 -12.79 7.50
C ASN A 57 3.53 -12.45 6.08
N GLU A 58 3.67 -13.45 5.21
CA GLU A 58 4.04 -13.25 3.81
C GLU A 58 2.91 -12.60 3.01
N LEU A 59 1.67 -13.04 3.24
CA LEU A 59 0.46 -12.46 2.65
C LEU A 59 0.31 -10.97 3.02
N ILE A 60 0.53 -10.61 4.28
CA ILE A 60 0.52 -9.21 4.74
C ILE A 60 1.67 -8.44 4.10
N SER A 61 2.83 -9.08 3.91
CA SER A 61 4.03 -8.40 3.39
C SER A 61 3.95 -8.06 1.91
N ASN A 62 3.07 -8.72 1.15
CA ASN A 62 2.88 -8.50 -0.28
C ASN A 62 2.60 -7.01 -0.60
N PRO A 63 3.42 -6.35 -1.43
CA PRO A 63 3.23 -4.93 -1.80
C PRO A 63 2.02 -4.70 -2.73
N ASN A 64 1.56 -5.74 -3.43
CA ASN A 64 0.45 -5.65 -4.38
C ASN A 64 -0.89 -6.09 -3.78
N ALA A 65 -0.95 -6.33 -2.47
CA ALA A 65 -2.18 -6.72 -1.80
C ALA A 65 -3.19 -5.57 -1.74
N GLU A 66 -4.45 -5.89 -2.02
CA GLU A 66 -5.55 -4.93 -1.93
C GLU A 66 -5.98 -4.69 -0.48
N ILE A 67 -6.55 -3.51 -0.21
CA ILE A 67 -7.08 -3.14 1.12
C ILE A 67 -8.09 -4.18 1.63
N GLY A 68 -8.94 -4.71 0.74
CA GLY A 68 -9.93 -5.73 1.09
C GLY A 68 -9.31 -7.02 1.61
N MET A 69 -8.15 -7.42 1.06
CA MET A 69 -7.39 -8.58 1.55
C MET A 69 -6.87 -8.34 2.97
N TRP A 70 -6.31 -7.16 3.25
CA TRP A 70 -5.82 -6.82 4.59
C TRP A 70 -6.95 -6.76 5.63
N LEU A 71 -8.10 -6.19 5.28
CA LEU A 71 -9.28 -6.19 6.14
C LEU A 71 -9.80 -7.62 6.39
N GLY A 72 -9.82 -8.45 5.37
CA GLY A 72 -10.19 -9.87 5.49
C GLY A 72 -9.25 -10.63 6.42
N ILE A 73 -7.94 -10.41 6.31
CA ILE A 73 -6.93 -10.99 7.21
C ILE A 73 -7.10 -10.48 8.64
N ALA A 74 -7.30 -9.17 8.85
CA ALA A 74 -7.53 -8.61 10.18
C ALA A 74 -8.76 -9.23 10.85
N GLY A 75 -9.89 -9.31 10.13
CA GLY A 75 -11.10 -9.95 10.64
C GLY A 75 -10.89 -11.44 10.93
N GLY A 76 -10.18 -12.15 10.04
CA GLY A 76 -9.87 -13.57 10.25
C GLY A 76 -8.97 -13.82 11.46
N LEU A 77 -7.95 -12.99 11.67
CA LEU A 77 -7.06 -13.06 12.84
C LEU A 77 -7.83 -12.77 14.15
N ASP A 78 -8.70 -11.76 14.15
CA ASP A 78 -9.51 -11.42 15.33
C ASP A 78 -10.52 -12.53 15.67
N ASP A 79 -11.22 -13.06 14.67
CA ASP A 79 -12.14 -14.19 14.84
C ASP A 79 -11.40 -15.46 15.33
N TYR A 80 -10.22 -15.72 14.77
CA TYR A 80 -9.39 -16.86 15.16
C TYR A 80 -8.90 -16.73 16.61
N ARG A 81 -8.44 -15.53 17.00
CA ARG A 81 -8.06 -15.23 18.39
C ARG A 81 -9.23 -15.46 19.34
N LYS A 82 -10.39 -14.85 19.06
CA LYS A 82 -11.58 -14.96 19.91
C LYS A 82 -11.99 -16.42 20.10
N LYS A 83 -11.90 -17.24 19.06
CA LYS A 83 -12.26 -18.65 19.16
C LYS A 83 -11.26 -19.44 19.99
N VAL A 84 -9.96 -19.28 19.73
CA VAL A 84 -8.91 -19.99 20.50
C VAL A 84 -8.93 -19.57 21.97
N VAL A 85 -9.07 -18.26 22.27
CA VAL A 85 -9.15 -17.75 23.65
C VAL A 85 -10.42 -18.22 24.35
N LYS A 86 -11.56 -18.26 23.66
CA LYS A 86 -12.82 -18.76 24.24
C LYS A 86 -12.75 -20.26 24.57
N GLU A 87 -12.02 -21.04 23.77
CA GLU A 87 -11.85 -22.47 23.97
C GLU A 87 -10.65 -22.80 24.90
N ALA A 88 -9.81 -21.82 25.23
CA ALA A 88 -8.67 -21.96 26.13
C ALA A 88 -9.12 -22.12 27.59
N ARG A 89 -8.75 -23.26 28.21
CA ARG A 89 -8.97 -23.50 29.64
C ARG A 89 -7.91 -22.85 30.54
N ASP A 90 -6.75 -22.52 29.99
CA ASP A 90 -5.62 -21.89 30.69
C ASP A 90 -4.98 -20.84 29.75
N HIS A 91 -5.02 -19.57 30.17
CA HIS A 91 -4.53 -18.45 29.36
C HIS A 91 -3.01 -18.51 29.13
N ASN A 92 -2.26 -19.10 30.07
CA ASN A 92 -0.80 -19.15 29.99
C ASN A 92 -0.29 -20.06 28.88
N GLN A 93 -1.09 -21.03 28.41
CA GLN A 93 -0.69 -21.98 27.36
C GLN A 93 -0.63 -21.35 25.96
N PHE A 94 -1.28 -20.20 25.75
CA PHE A 94 -1.43 -19.58 24.42
C PHE A 94 -0.74 -18.23 24.28
N VAL A 95 0.10 -17.83 25.23
CA VAL A 95 0.83 -16.54 25.21
C VAL A 95 1.60 -16.34 23.89
N ARG A 96 2.26 -17.39 23.38
CA ARG A 96 3.00 -17.31 22.12
C ARG A 96 2.09 -17.11 20.91
N PHE A 97 0.92 -17.75 20.91
CA PHE A 97 -0.08 -17.60 19.86
C PHE A 97 -0.65 -16.17 19.85
N GLU A 98 -1.03 -15.66 21.02
CA GLU A 98 -1.53 -14.29 21.14
C GLU A 98 -0.50 -13.26 20.71
N ALA A 99 0.77 -13.41 21.13
CA ALA A 99 1.83 -12.50 20.71
C ALA A 99 2.02 -12.48 19.18
N VAL A 100 1.89 -13.63 18.51
CA VAL A 100 1.97 -13.71 17.04
C VAL A 100 0.75 -13.04 16.39
N ILE A 101 -0.46 -13.26 16.89
CA ILE A 101 -1.65 -12.58 16.39
C ILE A 101 -1.52 -11.06 16.54
N GLU A 102 -1.15 -10.58 17.72
CA GLU A 102 -0.99 -9.14 17.98
C GLU A 102 0.06 -8.52 17.07
N ALA A 103 1.20 -9.19 16.86
CA ALA A 103 2.23 -8.74 15.93
C ALA A 103 1.70 -8.65 14.48
N LEU A 104 0.89 -9.62 14.05
CA LEU A 104 0.32 -9.62 12.69
C LEU A 104 -0.78 -8.55 12.55
N LEU A 105 -1.66 -8.40 13.53
CA LEU A 105 -2.67 -7.34 13.57
C LEU A 105 -2.02 -5.96 13.56
N GLY A 106 -0.97 -5.75 14.36
CA GLY A 106 -0.20 -4.50 14.36
C GLY A 106 0.38 -4.16 12.98
N LYS A 107 0.92 -5.15 12.26
CA LYS A 107 1.40 -4.97 10.87
C LYS A 107 0.27 -4.59 9.91
N VAL A 108 -0.87 -5.28 10.00
CA VAL A 108 -2.03 -5.00 9.14
C VAL A 108 -2.58 -3.60 9.41
N PHE A 109 -2.82 -3.25 10.67
CA PHE A 109 -3.33 -1.92 11.04
C PHE A 109 -2.34 -0.81 10.73
N GLY A 110 -1.03 -1.04 10.86
CA GLY A 110 -0.02 -0.08 10.41
C GLY A 110 -0.12 0.22 8.91
N ARG A 111 -0.36 -0.80 8.08
CA ARG A 111 -0.58 -0.62 6.63
C ARG A 111 -1.90 0.07 6.32
N LEU A 112 -2.99 -0.35 6.96
CA LEU A 112 -4.31 0.26 6.78
C LEU A 112 -4.30 1.74 7.20
N LYS A 113 -3.66 2.04 8.33
CA LYS A 113 -3.44 3.41 8.80
C LYS A 113 -2.67 4.22 7.77
N LYS A 114 -1.55 3.70 7.24
CA LYS A 114 -0.79 4.39 6.19
C LYS A 114 -1.66 4.73 4.98
N VAL A 115 -2.47 3.78 4.49
CA VAL A 115 -3.38 4.02 3.36
C VAL A 115 -4.47 5.05 3.71
N TYR A 116 -5.02 4.98 4.92
CA TYR A 116 -5.99 5.97 5.38
C TYR A 116 -5.38 7.36 5.47
N ASP A 117 -4.17 7.48 6.03
CA ASP A 117 -3.45 8.75 6.16
C ASP A 117 -3.12 9.32 4.78
N GLU A 118 -2.69 8.50 3.83
CA GLU A 118 -2.47 8.92 2.42
C GLU A 118 -3.76 9.44 1.77
N LYS A 119 -4.88 8.72 1.92
CA LYS A 119 -6.18 9.12 1.36
C LYS A 119 -6.75 10.37 2.02
N THR A 120 -6.64 10.48 3.35
CA THR A 120 -7.27 11.55 4.14
C THR A 120 -6.43 12.83 4.08
N SER A 121 -5.10 12.72 4.11
CA SER A 121 -4.22 13.88 3.95
C SER A 121 -4.13 14.35 2.49
N GLY A 122 -4.43 13.47 1.52
CA GLY A 122 -4.20 13.74 0.11
C GLY A 122 -2.71 13.92 -0.24
N ILE A 123 -1.82 13.42 0.62
CA ILE A 123 -0.36 13.50 0.46
C ILE A 123 0.13 12.11 0.11
N THR A 124 0.70 11.98 -1.08
CA THR A 124 1.40 10.78 -1.52
C THR A 124 2.83 11.18 -1.85
N TRP A 125 3.82 10.46 -1.35
CA TRP A 125 5.21 10.75 -1.67
C TRP A 125 5.98 9.47 -1.97
N SER A 126 7.00 9.59 -2.82
CA SER A 126 7.94 8.53 -3.16
C SER A 126 9.35 9.09 -3.33
N MET A 127 10.35 8.23 -3.15
CA MET A 127 11.73 8.52 -3.52
C MET A 127 12.05 7.75 -4.79
N GLU A 128 12.25 8.46 -5.89
CA GLU A 128 12.54 7.87 -7.20
C GLU A 128 13.91 8.33 -7.68
N LYS A 129 14.87 7.41 -7.81
CA LYS A 129 16.25 7.71 -8.25
C LYS A 129 16.90 8.86 -7.47
N GLY A 130 16.65 8.91 -6.15
CA GLY A 130 17.15 9.98 -5.26
C GLY A 130 16.37 11.29 -5.32
N GLN A 131 15.27 11.36 -6.07
CA GLN A 131 14.41 12.54 -6.18
C GLN A 131 13.17 12.38 -5.32
N PHE A 132 12.80 13.46 -4.63
CA PHE A 132 11.58 13.51 -3.83
C PHE A 132 10.38 13.86 -4.72
N ILE A 133 9.47 12.91 -4.86
CA ILE A 133 8.25 13.04 -5.63
C ILE A 133 7.09 13.23 -4.65
N LEU A 134 6.33 14.32 -4.82
CA LEU A 134 5.19 14.68 -4.00
C LEU A 134 3.95 14.80 -4.89
N ASN A 135 2.95 13.96 -4.65
CA ASN A 135 1.73 13.81 -5.45
C ASN A 135 2.04 13.70 -6.95
N GLY A 136 3.04 12.88 -7.31
CA GLY A 136 3.48 12.67 -8.69
C GLY A 136 4.36 13.79 -9.27
N ILE A 137 4.80 14.75 -8.46
CA ILE A 137 5.59 15.89 -8.92
C ILE A 137 6.96 15.90 -8.26
N ASN A 138 8.01 15.96 -9.07
CA ASN A 138 9.35 16.20 -8.57
C ASN A 138 9.47 17.65 -8.07
N VAL A 139 9.65 17.79 -6.75
CA VAL A 139 9.67 19.09 -6.07
C VAL A 139 10.86 19.95 -6.53
N ARG A 140 12.06 19.37 -6.65
CA ARG A 140 13.26 20.10 -7.10
C ARG A 140 13.14 20.57 -8.54
N SER A 141 12.60 19.73 -9.42
CA SER A 141 12.37 20.09 -10.83
C SER A 141 11.36 21.24 -10.95
N PHE A 142 10.29 21.22 -10.16
CA PHE A 142 9.32 22.31 -10.16
C PHE A 142 9.93 23.62 -9.62
N LEU A 143 10.73 23.54 -8.56
CA LEU A 143 11.44 24.70 -8.01
C LEU A 143 12.39 25.33 -9.03
N ALA A 144 13.14 24.51 -9.78
CA ALA A 144 13.99 24.97 -10.87
C ALA A 144 13.20 25.67 -11.98
N LEU A 145 12.04 25.13 -12.38
CA LEU A 145 11.15 25.77 -13.36
C LEU A 145 10.61 27.12 -12.86
N TYR A 146 10.27 27.22 -11.57
CA TYR A 146 9.81 28.47 -10.98
C TYR A 146 10.88 29.56 -11.02
N ARG A 147 12.13 29.22 -10.72
CA ARG A 147 13.28 30.14 -10.80
C ARG A 147 13.43 30.76 -12.20
N VAL A 148 13.14 29.98 -13.25
CA VAL A 148 13.15 30.47 -14.64
C VAL A 148 11.91 31.29 -14.96
N LYS A 149 10.72 30.89 -14.48
CA LYS A 149 9.44 31.54 -14.82
C LYS A 149 8.55 31.74 -13.59
N ARG A 150 8.74 32.88 -12.92
CA ARG A 150 8.02 33.28 -11.70
C ARG A 150 6.60 33.80 -11.98
N THR A 151 5.69 32.93 -12.40
CA THR A 151 4.26 33.30 -12.52
C THR A 151 3.53 33.19 -11.19
N GLU A 152 2.45 33.97 -11.04
CA GLU A 152 1.56 33.89 -9.88
C GLU A 152 0.96 32.49 -9.69
N LYS A 153 0.59 31.82 -10.79
CA LYS A 153 0.11 30.43 -10.74
C LYS A 153 1.17 29.48 -10.17
N ALA A 154 2.42 29.63 -10.61
CA ALA A 154 3.52 28.80 -10.13
C ALA A 154 3.89 29.12 -8.67
N ARG A 155 3.77 30.39 -8.25
CA ARG A 155 3.92 30.81 -6.85
C ARG A 155 2.90 30.12 -5.94
N ARG A 156 1.60 30.22 -6.27
CA ARG A 156 0.53 29.53 -5.52
C ARG A 156 0.74 28.02 -5.47
N PHE A 157 1.24 27.44 -6.55
CA PHE A 157 1.57 26.02 -6.58
C PHE A 157 2.70 25.66 -5.60
N LEU A 158 3.76 26.47 -5.55
CA LEU A 158 4.86 26.34 -4.58
C LEU A 158 4.39 26.51 -3.14
N GLU A 159 3.49 27.45 -2.86
CA GLU A 159 2.84 27.59 -1.54
C GLU A 159 2.06 26.32 -1.15
N GLY A 160 1.38 25.69 -2.13
CA GLY A 160 0.74 24.39 -1.95
C GLY A 160 1.71 23.26 -1.64
N LEU A 161 2.84 23.18 -2.37
CA LEU A 161 3.91 22.20 -2.09
C LEU A 161 4.51 22.42 -0.70
N LYS A 162 4.81 23.68 -0.34
CA LYS A 162 5.30 24.06 1.00
C LYS A 162 4.36 23.57 2.11
N THR A 163 3.06 23.77 1.93
CA THR A 163 2.05 23.35 2.91
C THR A 163 2.05 21.83 3.09
N LYS A 164 2.14 21.08 1.99
CA LYS A 164 2.22 19.62 2.04
C LYS A 164 3.51 19.13 2.69
N LEU A 165 4.65 19.75 2.40
CA LEU A 165 5.92 19.43 3.06
C LEU A 165 5.84 19.70 4.57
N ALA A 166 5.22 20.81 4.99
CA ALA A 166 4.99 21.07 6.42
C ALA A 166 4.14 20.00 7.10
N LEU A 167 3.13 19.47 6.42
CA LEU A 167 2.32 18.36 6.94
C LEU A 167 3.15 17.08 7.11
N ILE A 168 4.03 16.79 6.15
CA ILE A 168 4.99 15.66 6.25
C ILE A 168 5.92 15.84 7.44
N LEU A 169 6.46 17.05 7.66
CA LEU A 169 7.36 17.36 8.79
C LEU A 169 6.70 17.28 10.16
N ARG A 170 5.37 17.46 10.24
CA ARG A 170 4.61 17.31 11.49
C ARG A 170 4.42 15.85 11.89
N ASN A 171 4.55 14.92 10.95
CA ASN A 171 4.39 13.50 11.22
C ASN A 171 5.75 12.87 11.60
N PRO A 172 5.92 12.35 12.84
CA PRO A 172 7.17 11.72 13.27
C PRO A 172 7.51 10.44 12.49
N ASP A 173 6.54 9.83 11.81
CA ASP A 173 6.71 8.56 11.08
C ASP A 173 7.63 8.68 9.84
N HIS A 174 8.11 9.88 9.51
CA HIS A 174 8.87 10.19 8.30
C HIS A 174 10.36 10.51 8.52
N GLU A 175 10.97 10.02 9.61
CA GLU A 175 12.39 10.28 9.94
C GLU A 175 13.37 10.06 8.77
N LYS A 176 13.20 8.98 8.00
CA LYS A 176 14.11 8.64 6.89
C LYS A 176 14.20 9.69 5.79
N ILE A 177 13.13 10.45 5.57
CA ILE A 177 13.05 11.49 4.54
C ILE A 177 13.10 12.90 5.14
N ARG A 178 13.11 13.01 6.46
CA ARG A 178 12.94 14.28 7.18
C ARG A 178 13.92 15.33 6.72
N LYS A 179 15.22 15.01 6.68
CA LYS A 179 16.28 15.93 6.23
C LYS A 179 16.00 16.47 4.82
N THR A 180 15.66 15.59 3.88
CA THR A 180 15.34 16.00 2.49
C THR A 180 14.11 16.89 2.42
N VAL A 181 13.10 16.60 3.23
CA VAL A 181 11.86 17.40 3.29
C VAL A 181 12.11 18.77 3.94
N GLU A 182 12.95 18.84 4.98
CA GLU A 182 13.37 20.08 5.63
C GLU A 182 14.14 20.98 4.66
N GLU A 183 15.16 20.44 3.97
CA GLU A 183 15.91 21.16 2.93
C GLU A 183 14.97 21.72 1.85
N LEU A 184 14.05 20.90 1.33
CA LEU A 184 13.07 21.35 0.33
C LEU A 184 12.12 22.42 0.86
N TYR A 185 11.68 22.30 2.12
CA TYR A 185 10.80 23.26 2.75
C TYR A 185 11.47 24.63 2.92
N GLU A 186 12.74 24.63 3.34
CA GLU A 186 13.56 25.82 3.47
C GLU A 186 13.83 26.47 2.12
N GLU A 187 14.30 25.70 1.13
CA GLU A 187 14.56 26.18 -0.23
C GLU A 187 13.31 26.86 -0.85
N ILE A 188 12.13 26.25 -0.70
CA ILE A 188 10.87 26.84 -1.17
C ILE A 188 10.53 28.11 -0.39
N THR A 189 10.75 28.12 0.93
CA THR A 189 10.45 29.27 1.78
C THR A 189 11.31 30.47 1.43
N GLU A 190 12.60 30.26 1.18
CA GLU A 190 13.52 31.29 0.72
C GLU A 190 13.14 31.81 -0.65
N GLU A 191 12.83 30.91 -1.59
CA GLU A 191 12.44 31.28 -2.94
C GLU A 191 11.17 32.16 -2.94
N LEU A 192 10.16 31.78 -2.16
CA LEU A 192 8.92 32.56 -2.02
C LEU A 192 9.11 33.93 -1.33
N LYS A 193 10.12 34.06 -0.45
CA LYS A 193 10.49 35.35 0.18
C LYS A 193 11.24 36.26 -0.81
N SER A 194 12.10 35.69 -1.65
CA SER A 194 12.97 36.43 -2.57
C SER A 194 12.28 36.94 -3.84
N GLY A 195 11.11 36.41 -4.19
CA GLY A 195 10.40 36.72 -5.42
C GLY A 195 9.15 37.56 -5.22
N SER A 196 9.23 38.87 -5.46
CA SER A 196 8.07 39.59 -6.01
C SER A 196 7.80 39.05 -7.42
N PRO A 197 6.56 38.72 -7.80
CA PRO A 197 6.26 38.28 -9.16
C PRO A 197 6.68 39.39 -10.12
N SER A 198 7.72 39.14 -10.92
CA SER A 198 8.08 40.03 -12.01
C SER A 198 6.92 40.01 -13.01
N SER A 199 6.29 41.18 -13.22
CA SER A 199 5.28 41.39 -14.25
C SER A 199 5.67 40.70 -15.56
N PRO A 200 4.72 40.11 -16.30
CA PRO A 200 5.03 39.38 -17.51
C PRO A 200 5.76 40.33 -18.47
N THR A 201 6.99 39.99 -18.83
CA THR A 201 7.73 40.66 -19.91
C THR A 201 6.98 40.41 -21.21
N ARG A 202 6.02 41.28 -21.49
CA ARG A 202 5.39 41.41 -22.81
C ARG A 202 6.41 42.11 -23.69
N THR A 203 6.93 41.41 -24.69
CA THR A 203 7.20 41.94 -26.04
C THR A 203 7.82 40.82 -26.89
N LEU A 204 7.00 40.20 -27.74
CA LEU A 204 7.49 39.90 -29.08
C LEU A 204 7.04 41.09 -29.94
N PRO A 205 7.95 41.78 -30.65
CA PRO A 205 7.56 42.83 -31.57
C PRO A 205 6.71 42.23 -32.69
N ALA A 206 5.62 42.90 -33.04
CA ALA A 206 4.79 42.51 -34.18
C ALA A 206 5.66 42.52 -35.45
N PRO A 207 5.55 41.51 -36.33
CA PRO A 207 6.30 41.47 -37.57
C PRO A 207 5.91 42.67 -38.44
N PRO A 208 6.87 43.33 -39.10
CA PRO A 208 6.58 44.49 -39.94
C PRO A 208 5.65 44.08 -41.08
N HIS A 209 4.56 44.81 -41.23
CA HIS A 209 3.68 44.71 -42.39
C HIS A 209 4.50 45.03 -43.65
N LEU A 210 4.78 44.02 -44.47
CA LEU A 210 5.27 44.23 -45.83
C LEU A 210 4.10 44.74 -46.67
N GLY A 211 3.96 46.07 -46.69
CA GLY A 211 3.14 46.77 -47.67
C GLY A 211 3.96 47.08 -48.91
N ARG A 212 3.77 46.31 -49.97
CA ARG A 212 3.43 46.76 -51.34
C ARG A 212 3.36 45.57 -52.28
#